data_AF-A0A957IKY8-F1
#
_entry.id   AF-A0A957IKY8-F1
#
_cell.length_a   1.000
_cell.length_b   1.000
_cell.length_c   1.000
_cell.angle_alpha   90.00
_cell.angle_beta   90.00
_cell.angle_gamma   90.00
#
_symmetry.space_group_name_H-M   'P 1'
#
loop_
_entity.id
_entity.type
_entity.pdbx_description
1 polymer ?
#
loop_
_entity_poly.entity_id
_entity_poly.type
_entity_poly.pdbx_seq_one_letter_code
_entity_poly.pdbx_strand_id
1 'polypeptide(L)'
;DWQSAVVNAPLSNLSTWAYTLPSNLEGFYQISLRGADDMGNGGTANIIWRGIVDMIPPTVSVTAVHIGGGSAAQTEISFAASDPFLDMSQLSLPCAPDTWQTSTYEADQTRTDGINATCRIPGHELDPITAQVCDLAGHCAADSITLPPSPQVASVAILSPTHNVTLSGNDLVIPVGGGAYDANGIETVALQINGVDFDTVAIGGAPTATLWSMADWLPTTGGTYTLTAVMTNTLNTAVYDSINVHIKIQNCFTEYDGDTLADFASEDARAVQWAVDAAPVGSTIKIAGTCVGVQGNGAITQTVAISKSLTLIGGYKPDGDWATSQPDVYETVLDADGNGRVVT
;
A
#
# COMPACT_ATOMS: atom_id res chain seq x y z
N ASP A 1 -39.91 3.37 5.53
CA ASP A 1 -41.21 3.57 4.85
C ASP A 1 -41.21 2.93 3.47
N TRP A 2 -42.39 2.52 3.00
CA TRP A 2 -42.55 1.93 1.67
C TRP A 2 -42.56 3.03 0.61
N GLN A 3 -41.78 2.84 -0.45
CA GLN A 3 -41.73 3.73 -1.60
C GLN A 3 -42.53 3.14 -2.75
N SER A 4 -43.22 3.99 -3.51
CA SER A 4 -44.00 3.55 -4.67
C SER A 4 -43.09 3.31 -5.88
N ALA A 5 -43.20 2.13 -6.49
CA ALA A 5 -42.63 1.85 -7.81
C ALA A 5 -43.63 2.21 -8.92
N VAL A 6 -43.12 2.51 -10.11
CA VAL A 6 -43.94 2.69 -11.31
C VAL A 6 -44.31 1.31 -11.85
N VAL A 7 -45.61 1.01 -11.93
CA VAL A 7 -46.14 -0.24 -12.49
C VAL A 7 -46.64 0.02 -13.91
N ASN A 8 -46.11 -0.69 -14.90
CA ASN A 8 -46.39 -0.43 -16.32
C ASN A 8 -47.81 -0.82 -16.77
N ALA A 9 -48.41 -1.83 -16.16
CA ALA A 9 -49.76 -2.33 -16.46
C ALA A 9 -50.50 -2.68 -15.15
N PRO A 10 -50.94 -1.69 -14.36
CA PRO A 10 -51.42 -1.89 -12.97
C PRO A 10 -52.71 -2.71 -12.81
N LEU A 11 -53.38 -3.10 -13.90
CA LEU A 11 -54.59 -3.91 -13.91
C LEU A 11 -54.42 -5.25 -14.65
N SER A 12 -53.18 -5.57 -15.05
CA SER A 12 -52.83 -6.85 -15.66
C SER A 12 -52.48 -7.87 -14.58
N ASN A 13 -52.73 -9.15 -14.86
CA ASN A 13 -52.25 -10.26 -14.04
C ASN A 13 -50.72 -10.39 -14.03
N LEU A 14 -50.04 -9.78 -15.01
CA LEU A 14 -48.59 -9.65 -15.09
C LEU A 14 -48.22 -8.23 -15.52
N SER A 15 -47.33 -7.58 -14.76
CA SER A 15 -46.79 -6.27 -15.10
C SER A 15 -45.31 -6.22 -14.74
N THR A 16 -44.54 -5.48 -15.52
CA THR A 16 -43.22 -5.01 -15.08
C THR A 16 -43.37 -3.78 -14.19
N TRP A 17 -42.36 -3.54 -13.37
CA TRP A 17 -42.27 -2.37 -12.51
C TRP A 17 -40.85 -1.79 -12.59
N ALA A 18 -40.74 -0.50 -12.29
CA ALA A 18 -39.46 0.20 -12.20
C ALA A 18 -39.45 1.11 -10.97
N TYR A 19 -38.28 1.23 -10.35
CA TYR A 19 -38.04 2.17 -9.27
C TYR A 19 -36.67 2.79 -9.47
N THR A 20 -36.61 4.13 -9.43
CA THR A 20 -35.34 4.87 -9.52
C THR A 20 -34.78 5.01 -8.12
N LEU A 21 -33.55 4.54 -7.92
CA LEU A 21 -32.87 4.68 -6.63
C LEU A 21 -32.55 6.17 -6.36
N PRO A 22 -32.72 6.64 -5.11
CA PRO A 22 -32.21 7.94 -4.71
C PRO A 22 -30.71 8.04 -4.96
N SER A 23 -30.24 9.20 -5.42
CA SER A 23 -28.84 9.45 -5.78
C SER A 23 -27.88 9.52 -4.59
N ASN A 24 -28.38 9.44 -3.36
CA ASN A 24 -27.60 9.50 -2.13
C ASN A 24 -27.54 8.15 -1.40
N LEU A 25 -27.85 7.05 -2.10
CA LEU A 25 -27.72 5.71 -1.55
C LEU A 25 -26.32 5.17 -1.79
N GLU A 26 -25.69 4.77 -0.70
CA GLU A 26 -24.37 4.15 -0.66
C GLU A 26 -24.37 3.10 0.47
N GLY A 27 -23.83 1.90 0.23
CA GLY A 27 -23.79 0.81 1.21
C GLY A 27 -24.38 -0.52 0.76
N PHE A 28 -24.57 -1.42 1.73
CA PHE A 28 -25.23 -2.70 1.55
C PHE A 28 -26.73 -2.57 1.81
N TYR A 29 -27.55 -2.88 0.80
CA TYR A 29 -29.00 -2.77 0.90
C TYR A 29 -29.68 -4.11 0.64
N GLN A 30 -30.88 -4.20 1.19
CA GLN A 30 -31.87 -5.20 0.85
C GLN A 30 -33.07 -4.49 0.23
N ILE A 31 -33.48 -4.93 -0.95
CA ILE A 31 -34.70 -4.45 -1.59
C ILE A 31 -35.80 -5.48 -1.33
N SER A 32 -36.86 -5.01 -0.68
CA SER A 32 -38.08 -5.79 -0.47
C SER A 32 -39.21 -5.22 -1.29
N LEU A 33 -40.00 -6.10 -1.91
CA LEU A 33 -41.14 -5.74 -2.75
C LEU A 33 -42.42 -6.32 -2.16
N ARG A 34 -43.51 -5.53 -2.20
CA ARG A 34 -44.88 -6.00 -1.93
C ARG A 34 -45.84 -5.37 -2.93
N GLY A 35 -46.90 -6.08 -3.28
CA GLY A 35 -48.04 -5.52 -4.01
C GLY A 35 -49.15 -5.07 -3.05
N ALA A 36 -50.00 -4.15 -3.50
CA ALA A 36 -51.26 -3.84 -2.84
C ALA A 36 -52.37 -3.73 -3.91
N ASP A 37 -53.60 -4.09 -3.55
CA ASP A 37 -54.77 -3.85 -4.40
C ASP A 37 -55.39 -2.47 -4.15
N ASP A 38 -56.34 -2.07 -5.02
CA ASP A 38 -57.07 -0.79 -4.92
C ASP A 38 -57.94 -0.68 -3.65
N MET A 39 -58.16 -1.78 -2.93
CA MET A 39 -58.86 -1.81 -1.64
C MET A 39 -57.88 -1.67 -0.45
N GLY A 40 -56.57 -1.54 -0.72
CA GLY A 40 -55.53 -1.37 0.28
C GLY A 40 -55.02 -2.67 0.90
N ASN A 41 -55.43 -3.84 0.40
CA ASN A 41 -54.90 -5.11 0.87
C ASN A 41 -53.47 -5.30 0.37
N GLY A 42 -52.50 -5.28 1.28
CA GLY A 42 -51.10 -5.51 0.97
C GLY A 42 -50.73 -7.00 1.00
N GLY A 43 -49.95 -7.44 0.01
CA GLY A 43 -49.29 -8.74 0.03
C GLY A 43 -48.08 -8.78 0.97
N THR A 44 -47.56 -9.98 1.21
CA THR A 44 -46.34 -10.18 1.99
C THR A 44 -45.15 -9.54 1.28
N ALA A 45 -44.29 -8.87 2.06
CA ALA A 45 -43.01 -8.38 1.57
C ALA A 45 -42.07 -9.55 1.26
N ASN A 46 -41.53 -9.56 0.05
CA ASN A 46 -40.50 -10.52 -0.35
C ASN A 46 -39.19 -9.80 -0.62
N ILE A 47 -38.08 -10.41 -0.21
CA ILE A 47 -36.75 -9.94 -0.57
C ILE A 47 -36.51 -10.33 -2.02
N ILE A 48 -36.32 -9.34 -2.87
CA ILE A 48 -36.08 -9.55 -4.30
C ILE A 48 -34.61 -9.35 -4.67
N TRP A 49 -33.87 -8.62 -3.85
CA TRP A 49 -32.46 -8.35 -4.09
C TRP A 49 -31.74 -7.99 -2.79
N ARG A 50 -30.46 -8.35 -2.73
CA ARG A 50 -29.48 -7.93 -1.71
C ARG A 50 -28.16 -7.66 -2.41
N GLY A 51 -27.49 -6.61 -2.00
CA GLY A 51 -26.18 -6.30 -2.54
C GLY A 51 -25.78 -4.86 -2.27
N ILE A 52 -24.82 -4.42 -3.07
CA ILE A 52 -24.24 -3.11 -3.01
C ILE A 52 -25.10 -2.14 -3.82
N VAL A 53 -25.49 -1.03 -3.20
CA VAL A 53 -25.95 0.16 -3.91
C VAL A 53 -24.90 1.22 -3.68
N ASP A 54 -24.42 1.80 -4.77
CA ASP A 54 -23.44 2.85 -4.77
C ASP A 54 -23.85 3.85 -5.85
N MET A 55 -24.13 5.07 -5.41
CA MET A 55 -24.63 6.18 -6.23
C MET A 55 -23.82 7.47 -6.00
N ILE A 56 -22.81 7.41 -5.12
CA ILE A 56 -22.08 8.58 -4.64
C ILE A 56 -20.64 8.41 -5.13
N PRO A 57 -20.08 9.39 -5.86
CA PRO A 57 -18.69 9.30 -6.26
C PRO A 57 -17.75 9.45 -5.05
N PRO A 58 -16.50 8.93 -5.17
CA PRO A 58 -15.50 9.08 -4.14
C PRO A 58 -15.23 10.53 -3.73
N THR A 59 -14.78 10.72 -2.49
CA THR A 59 -14.15 11.98 -2.09
C THR A 59 -12.67 11.96 -2.43
N VAL A 60 -12.15 13.04 -3.00
CA VAL A 60 -10.75 13.18 -3.41
C VAL A 60 -10.21 14.53 -2.96
N SER A 61 -8.99 14.54 -2.45
CA SER A 61 -8.23 15.76 -2.17
C SER A 61 -6.76 15.59 -2.53
N VAL A 62 -6.17 16.61 -3.14
CA VAL A 62 -4.74 16.69 -3.42
C VAL A 62 -4.17 18.02 -2.94
N THR A 63 -3.02 17.94 -2.28
CA THR A 63 -2.22 19.11 -1.92
C THR A 63 -0.79 18.88 -2.40
N ALA A 64 -0.11 19.96 -2.77
CA ALA A 64 1.27 19.88 -3.19
C ALA A 64 2.02 21.17 -2.87
N VAL A 65 3.29 21.05 -2.52
CA VAL A 65 4.18 22.17 -2.20
C VAL A 65 5.56 21.95 -2.81
N HIS A 66 6.18 23.03 -3.27
CA HIS A 66 7.60 23.02 -3.62
C HIS A 66 8.45 23.15 -2.36
N ILE A 67 9.51 22.34 -2.28
CA ILE A 67 10.49 22.37 -1.20
C ILE A 67 11.91 22.49 -1.76
N GLY A 68 12.73 23.28 -1.05
CA GLY A 68 14.13 23.48 -1.39
C GLY A 68 14.36 24.35 -2.63
N GLY A 69 15.55 24.22 -3.21
CA GLY A 69 15.99 24.96 -4.39
C GLY A 69 17.13 24.26 -5.11
N GLY A 70 17.52 24.77 -6.29
CA GLY A 70 18.60 24.21 -7.09
C GLY A 70 18.52 22.69 -7.27
N SER A 71 19.62 21.99 -6.98
CA SER A 71 19.69 20.52 -7.08
C SER A 71 18.89 19.79 -6.00
N ALA A 72 18.50 20.47 -4.92
CA ALA A 72 17.68 19.92 -3.83
C ALA A 72 16.18 20.19 -4.01
N ALA A 73 15.76 20.77 -5.14
CA ALA A 73 14.35 21.02 -5.42
C ALA A 73 13.55 19.71 -5.41
N GLN A 74 12.41 19.70 -4.72
CA GLN A 74 11.43 18.61 -4.77
C GLN A 74 10.01 19.17 -4.74
N THR A 75 9.06 18.34 -5.17
CA THR A 75 7.63 18.60 -5.00
C THR A 75 7.08 17.54 -4.05
N GLU A 76 6.62 17.97 -2.89
CA GLU A 76 5.92 17.11 -1.94
C GLU A 76 4.43 17.12 -2.26
N ILE A 77 3.85 15.93 -2.39
CA ILE A 77 2.47 15.73 -2.80
C ILE A 77 1.80 14.88 -1.73
N SER A 78 0.67 15.35 -1.20
CA SER A 78 -0.20 14.58 -0.33
C SER A 78 -1.56 14.40 -0.98
N PHE A 79 -2.04 13.16 -0.98
CA PHE A 79 -3.30 12.76 -1.57
C PHE A 79 -4.11 11.98 -0.54
N ALA A 80 -5.42 12.23 -0.53
CA ALA A 80 -6.37 11.41 0.20
C ALA A 80 -7.62 11.16 -0.65
N ALA A 81 -8.11 9.93 -0.62
CA ALA A 81 -9.42 9.58 -1.14
C ALA A 81 -10.17 8.63 -0.19
N SER A 82 -11.49 8.73 -0.18
CA SER A 82 -12.34 7.85 0.62
C SER A 82 -13.66 7.60 -0.07
N ASP A 83 -14.04 6.33 -0.07
CA ASP A 83 -15.29 5.79 -0.58
C ASP A 83 -15.40 4.34 -0.07
N PRO A 84 -16.53 3.84 0.44
CA PRO A 84 -16.63 2.46 0.89
C PRO A 84 -16.43 1.43 -0.24
N PHE A 85 -16.43 1.88 -1.50
CA PHE A 85 -16.39 1.10 -2.71
C PHE A 85 -15.26 1.47 -3.70
N LEU A 86 -14.12 2.00 -3.25
CA LEU A 86 -12.98 2.36 -4.12
C LEU A 86 -12.53 1.24 -5.08
N ASP A 87 -12.31 1.61 -6.36
CA ASP A 87 -11.61 0.80 -7.36
C ASP A 87 -10.15 1.25 -7.48
N MET A 88 -9.27 0.52 -6.81
CA MET A 88 -7.82 0.79 -6.82
C MET A 88 -7.17 0.63 -8.20
N SER A 89 -7.83 -0.05 -9.15
CA SER A 89 -7.31 -0.17 -10.52
C SER A 89 -7.49 1.09 -11.35
N GLN A 90 -8.40 1.98 -10.94
CA GLN A 90 -8.68 3.26 -11.59
C GLN A 90 -8.00 4.44 -10.89
N LEU A 91 -7.16 4.16 -9.88
CA LEU A 91 -6.44 5.19 -9.16
C LEU A 91 -5.33 5.78 -10.03
N SER A 92 -5.37 7.09 -10.19
CA SER A 92 -4.35 7.88 -10.89
C SER A 92 -3.79 8.94 -9.95
N LEU A 93 -2.53 8.79 -9.56
CA LEU A 93 -1.76 9.81 -8.85
C LEU A 93 -0.26 9.69 -9.21
N PRO A 94 0.54 10.76 -9.02
CA PRO A 94 1.98 10.72 -9.30
C PRO A 94 2.79 9.85 -8.32
N CYS A 95 2.26 9.56 -7.13
CA CYS A 95 2.97 8.78 -6.12
C CYS A 95 2.94 7.28 -6.41
N ALA A 96 4.10 6.63 -6.28
CA ALA A 96 4.23 5.18 -6.47
C ALA A 96 3.40 4.38 -5.44
N PRO A 97 2.88 3.19 -5.80
CA PRO A 97 2.07 2.33 -4.92
C PRO A 97 2.68 2.03 -3.56
N ASP A 98 4.01 1.92 -3.48
CA ASP A 98 4.72 1.58 -2.24
C ASP A 98 4.69 2.70 -1.17
N THR A 99 4.14 3.87 -1.51
CA THR A 99 3.93 5.00 -0.59
C THR A 99 2.51 5.10 -0.05
N TRP A 100 1.60 4.21 -0.49
CA TRP A 100 0.18 4.29 -0.16
C TRP A 100 -0.10 3.67 1.19
N GLN A 101 -0.92 4.34 2.00
CA GLN A 101 -1.53 3.83 3.21
C GLN A 101 -3.01 3.63 2.94
N THR A 102 -3.48 2.38 2.97
CA THR A 102 -4.89 2.05 2.74
C THR A 102 -5.60 1.79 4.05
N SER A 103 -6.87 2.19 4.13
CA SER A 103 -7.82 1.72 5.13
C SER A 103 -8.75 0.69 4.49
N THR A 104 -9.29 -0.21 5.31
CA THR A 104 -10.22 -1.23 4.84
C THR A 104 -11.55 -1.16 5.56
N TYR A 105 -12.59 -1.55 4.84
CA TYR A 105 -13.94 -1.52 5.34
C TYR A 105 -14.09 -2.50 6.51
N GLU A 106 -14.56 -2.04 7.67
CA GLU A 106 -14.65 -2.83 8.92
C GLU A 106 -15.38 -4.17 8.76
N ALA A 107 -16.42 -4.22 7.93
CA ALA A 107 -17.19 -5.44 7.70
C ALA A 107 -16.54 -6.40 6.67
N ASP A 108 -15.55 -5.92 5.92
CA ASP A 108 -14.80 -6.68 4.92
C ASP A 108 -13.38 -6.11 4.76
N GLN A 109 -12.43 -6.67 5.53
CA GLN A 109 -11.04 -6.22 5.53
C GLN A 109 -10.31 -6.46 4.21
N THR A 110 -10.90 -7.16 3.25
CA THR A 110 -10.31 -7.33 1.91
C THR A 110 -10.54 -6.11 1.02
N ARG A 111 -11.35 -5.16 1.49
CA ARG A 111 -11.86 -4.07 0.70
C ARG A 111 -11.30 -2.73 1.15
N THR A 112 -10.61 -2.04 0.25
CA THR A 112 -10.09 -0.70 0.51
C THR A 112 -11.23 0.32 0.49
N ASP A 113 -11.37 1.10 1.56
CA ASP A 113 -12.38 2.17 1.67
C ASP A 113 -11.77 3.59 1.78
N GLY A 114 -10.45 3.65 1.84
CA GLY A 114 -9.71 4.88 1.91
C GLY A 114 -8.25 4.67 1.58
N ILE A 115 -7.64 5.76 1.12
CA ILE A 115 -6.23 5.83 0.81
C ILE A 115 -5.69 7.19 1.21
N ASN A 116 -4.53 7.18 1.84
CA ASN A 116 -3.68 8.35 2.06
C ASN A 116 -2.30 8.05 1.49
N ALA A 117 -1.72 8.99 0.74
CA ALA A 117 -0.37 8.87 0.23
C ALA A 117 0.36 10.19 0.40
N THR A 118 1.65 10.13 0.74
CA THR A 118 2.54 11.30 0.67
C THR A 118 3.85 10.88 0.05
N CYS A 119 4.24 11.55 -1.03
CA CYS A 119 5.47 11.29 -1.74
C CYS A 119 6.20 12.58 -2.11
N ARG A 120 7.49 12.45 -2.44
CA ARG A 120 8.30 13.53 -2.99
C ARG A 120 8.86 13.11 -4.33
N ILE A 121 8.72 13.99 -5.32
CA ILE A 121 9.33 13.82 -6.65
C ILE A 121 10.47 14.84 -6.83
N PRO A 122 11.59 14.45 -7.47
CA PRO A 122 12.69 15.38 -7.74
C PRO A 122 12.26 16.53 -8.66
N GLY A 123 12.65 17.74 -8.30
CA GLY A 123 12.33 18.96 -9.05
C GLY A 123 11.05 19.65 -8.59
N HIS A 124 10.87 20.87 -9.07
CA HIS A 124 9.65 21.64 -8.89
C HIS A 124 8.72 21.41 -10.07
N GLU A 125 7.60 20.72 -9.83
CA GLU A 125 6.57 20.54 -10.86
C GLU A 125 5.95 21.87 -11.23
N LEU A 126 5.81 22.12 -12.52
CA LEU A 126 5.26 23.37 -13.05
C LEU A 126 3.84 23.18 -13.59
N ASP A 127 3.49 21.95 -13.95
CA ASP A 127 2.16 21.59 -14.42
C ASP A 127 1.22 21.30 -13.23
N PRO A 128 -0.10 21.50 -13.39
CA PRO A 128 -1.06 21.15 -12.36
C PRO A 128 -1.00 19.66 -12.01
N ILE A 129 -0.92 19.35 -10.73
CA ILE A 129 -1.01 17.97 -10.25
C ILE A 129 -2.48 17.61 -10.14
N THR A 130 -2.86 16.50 -10.77
CA THR A 130 -4.22 15.97 -10.71
C THR A 130 -4.21 14.58 -10.10
N ALA A 131 -5.17 14.31 -9.23
CA ALA A 131 -5.43 12.99 -8.69
C ALA A 131 -6.87 12.59 -9.02
N GLN A 132 -7.08 11.33 -9.37
CA GLN A 132 -8.39 10.78 -9.73
C GLN A 132 -8.54 9.36 -9.20
N VAL A 133 -9.74 9.02 -8.76
CA VAL A 133 -10.13 7.64 -8.44
C VAL A 133 -11.59 7.43 -8.78
N CYS A 134 -11.96 6.18 -9.07
CA CYS A 134 -13.34 5.77 -9.26
C CYS A 134 -13.73 4.74 -8.19
N ASP A 135 -15.03 4.58 -7.96
CA ASP A 135 -15.60 3.45 -7.23
C ASP A 135 -15.81 2.24 -8.16
N LEU A 136 -16.19 1.09 -7.58
CA LEU A 136 -16.51 -0.14 -8.32
C LEU A 136 -17.82 -0.05 -9.13
N ALA A 137 -18.65 0.97 -8.90
CA ALA A 137 -19.84 1.27 -9.69
C ALA A 137 -19.52 2.16 -10.92
N GLY A 138 -18.29 2.68 -11.02
CA GLY A 138 -17.79 3.50 -12.11
C GLY A 138 -18.02 5.01 -11.94
N HIS A 139 -18.42 5.49 -10.75
CA HIS A 139 -18.41 6.94 -10.51
C HIS A 139 -17.00 7.40 -10.14
N CYS A 140 -16.59 8.53 -10.69
CA CYS A 140 -15.24 9.03 -10.54
C CYS A 140 -15.23 10.44 -9.98
N ALA A 141 -14.22 10.74 -9.18
CA ALA A 141 -13.91 12.08 -8.70
C ALA A 141 -12.44 12.42 -8.95
N ALA A 142 -12.16 13.69 -9.12
CA ALA A 142 -10.81 14.20 -9.31
C ALA A 142 -10.63 15.52 -8.58
N ASP A 143 -9.39 15.77 -8.15
CA ASP A 143 -8.96 17.05 -7.62
C ASP A 143 -7.66 17.48 -8.31
N SER A 144 -7.47 18.78 -8.47
CA SER A 144 -6.32 19.35 -9.17
C SER A 144 -5.78 20.56 -8.42
N ILE A 145 -4.45 20.62 -8.27
CA ILE A 145 -3.77 21.74 -7.64
C ILE A 145 -2.73 22.37 -8.57
N THR A 146 -2.74 23.70 -8.62
CA THR A 146 -1.68 24.50 -9.24
C THR A 146 -0.66 24.91 -8.19
N LEU A 147 0.60 24.64 -8.44
CA LEU A 147 1.68 24.89 -7.48
C LEU A 147 2.07 26.37 -7.38
N PRO A 148 2.53 26.82 -6.21
CA PRO A 148 3.09 28.15 -6.03
C PRO A 148 4.43 28.30 -6.77
N PRO A 149 4.99 29.52 -6.88
CA PRO A 149 6.31 29.73 -7.44
C PRO A 149 7.39 28.96 -6.68
N SER A 150 8.37 28.45 -7.42
CA SER A 150 9.53 27.74 -6.90
C SER A 150 10.34 28.55 -5.88
N PRO A 151 10.43 28.11 -4.60
CA PRO A 151 11.35 28.71 -3.66
C PRO A 151 12.80 28.47 -4.09
N GLN A 152 13.68 29.38 -3.69
CA GLN A 152 15.14 29.22 -3.82
C GLN A 152 15.73 29.49 -2.44
N VAL A 153 15.62 28.49 -1.57
CA VAL A 153 16.02 28.56 -0.17
C VAL A 153 17.08 27.49 0.10
N ALA A 154 18.02 27.78 1.00
CA ALA A 154 19.04 26.81 1.39
C ALA A 154 18.38 25.49 1.82
N SER A 155 18.81 24.39 1.21
CA SER A 155 18.14 23.09 1.33
C SER A 155 19.09 21.95 0.99
N VAL A 156 18.88 20.83 1.66
CA VAL A 156 19.39 19.52 1.27
C VAL A 156 18.18 18.63 1.03
N ALA A 157 18.29 17.66 0.13
CA ALA A 157 17.22 16.73 -0.16
C ALA A 157 17.79 15.34 -0.39
N ILE A 158 17.17 14.33 0.21
CA ILE A 158 17.41 12.92 -0.13
C ILE A 158 16.51 12.58 -1.32
N LEU A 159 17.11 12.21 -2.45
CA LEU A 159 16.39 11.85 -3.68
C LEU A 159 16.38 10.34 -3.92
N SER A 160 17.36 9.63 -3.35
CA SER A 160 17.41 8.17 -3.31
C SER A 160 17.86 7.72 -1.92
N PRO A 161 17.13 6.81 -1.26
CA PRO A 161 15.83 6.29 -1.67
C PRO A 161 14.72 7.36 -1.65
N THR A 162 13.57 7.09 -2.27
CA THR A 162 12.42 8.01 -2.28
C THR A 162 11.75 8.07 -0.90
N HIS A 163 11.09 9.19 -0.61
CA HIS A 163 10.43 9.41 0.68
C HIS A 163 9.32 8.39 0.97
N ASN A 164 9.32 7.82 2.18
CA ASN A 164 8.37 6.81 2.67
C ASN A 164 8.31 5.53 1.83
N VAL A 165 9.38 5.20 1.09
CA VAL A 165 9.41 3.96 0.31
C VAL A 165 9.46 2.74 1.22
N THR A 166 8.80 1.68 0.77
CA THR A 166 8.91 0.35 1.34
C THR A 166 9.75 -0.53 0.42
N LEU A 167 10.89 -1.04 0.89
CA LEU A 167 11.81 -1.88 0.14
C LEU A 167 11.78 -3.29 0.71
N SER A 168 11.61 -4.30 -0.15
CA SER A 168 11.51 -5.70 0.24
C SER A 168 12.64 -6.53 -0.35
N GLY A 169 13.34 -7.33 0.46
CA GLY A 169 14.40 -8.22 -0.01
C GLY A 169 15.44 -8.53 1.07
N ASN A 170 16.26 -9.55 0.84
CA ASN A 170 17.24 -10.02 1.83
C ASN A 170 18.67 -9.50 1.60
N ASP A 171 18.97 -9.11 0.36
CA ASP A 171 20.26 -8.53 -0.03
C ASP A 171 20.05 -7.11 -0.57
N LEU A 172 19.38 -6.27 0.21
CA LEU A 172 19.08 -4.90 -0.20
C LEU A 172 20.35 -4.04 -0.23
N VAL A 173 20.67 -3.55 -1.42
CA VAL A 173 21.67 -2.51 -1.65
C VAL A 173 20.93 -1.22 -1.98
N ILE A 174 20.96 -0.27 -1.05
CA ILE A 174 20.16 0.95 -1.15
C ILE A 174 21.09 2.10 -1.56
N PRO A 175 21.00 2.59 -2.81
CA PRO A 175 21.77 3.74 -3.21
C PRO A 175 21.29 4.98 -2.47
N VAL A 176 22.24 5.67 -1.82
CA VAL A 176 21.94 6.91 -1.08
C VAL A 176 22.53 8.12 -1.78
N GLY A 177 21.67 9.04 -2.15
CA GLY A 177 22.06 10.23 -2.87
C GLY A 177 20.96 11.28 -2.90
N GLY A 178 21.33 12.47 -3.35
CA GLY A 178 20.41 13.57 -3.38
C GLY A 178 20.98 14.86 -3.94
N GLY A 179 20.36 15.96 -3.53
CA GLY A 179 20.75 17.29 -3.93
C GLY A 179 21.00 18.22 -2.74
N ALA A 180 21.79 19.25 -2.97
CA ALA A 180 22.02 20.33 -2.03
C ALA A 180 22.02 21.67 -2.77
N TYR A 181 21.55 22.72 -2.10
CA TYR A 181 21.52 24.09 -2.59
C TYR A 181 21.72 25.07 -1.44
N ASP A 182 22.61 26.03 -1.62
CA ASP A 182 22.74 27.20 -0.75
C ASP A 182 23.41 28.33 -1.56
N ALA A 183 22.84 29.53 -1.51
CA ALA A 183 23.41 30.70 -2.18
C ALA A 183 24.79 31.11 -1.64
N ASN A 184 25.14 30.71 -0.41
CA ASN A 184 26.43 30.96 0.22
C ASN A 184 27.48 29.87 -0.11
N GLY A 185 27.10 28.85 -0.87
CA GLY A 185 27.96 27.72 -1.19
C GLY A 185 27.91 26.60 -0.15
N ILE A 186 28.20 25.38 -0.61
CA ILE A 186 27.98 24.14 0.14
C ILE A 186 29.33 23.58 0.60
N GLU A 187 29.54 23.44 1.91
CA GLU A 187 30.81 22.95 2.48
C GLU A 187 30.82 21.43 2.59
N THR A 188 29.80 20.86 3.25
CA THR A 188 29.66 19.41 3.44
C THR A 188 28.20 18.96 3.33
N VAL A 189 28.02 17.67 3.03
CA VAL A 189 26.77 16.94 3.24
C VAL A 189 27.07 15.68 4.03
N ALA A 190 26.45 15.53 5.20
CA ALA A 190 26.53 14.33 6.05
C ALA A 190 25.21 13.57 6.03
N LEU A 191 25.27 12.26 6.22
CA LEU A 191 24.09 11.40 6.37
C LEU A 191 24.13 10.70 7.71
N GLN A 192 22.97 10.68 8.38
CA GLN A 192 22.72 9.92 9.58
C GLN A 192 21.63 8.88 9.33
N ILE A 193 21.78 7.70 9.92
CA ILE A 193 20.78 6.62 9.93
C ILE A 193 20.35 6.41 11.38
N ASN A 194 19.08 6.66 11.67
CA ASN A 194 18.54 6.66 13.04
C ASN A 194 19.35 7.55 14.01
N GLY A 195 19.85 8.68 13.51
CA GLY A 195 20.66 9.64 14.26
C GLY A 195 22.13 9.24 14.46
N VAL A 196 22.57 8.12 13.90
CA VAL A 196 23.98 7.69 13.92
C VAL A 196 24.65 8.12 12.62
N ASP A 197 25.80 8.80 12.69
CA ASP A 197 26.57 9.21 11.52
C ASP A 197 26.94 7.99 10.66
N PHE A 198 26.59 8.06 9.37
CA PHE A 198 26.88 7.04 8.37
C PHE A 198 28.07 7.44 7.50
N ASP A 199 27.98 8.60 6.83
CA ASP A 199 29.01 9.08 5.92
C ASP A 199 28.95 10.61 5.79
N THR A 200 30.02 11.22 5.28
CA THR A 200 30.12 12.66 5.02
C THR A 200 30.93 12.94 3.76
N VAL A 201 30.35 13.72 2.86
CA VAL A 201 30.99 14.18 1.63
C VAL A 201 31.42 15.64 1.79
N ALA A 202 32.70 15.90 1.55
CA ALA A 202 33.22 17.26 1.44
C ALA A 202 33.00 17.79 0.02
N ILE A 203 32.34 18.95 -0.08
CA ILE A 203 32.01 19.60 -1.35
C ILE A 203 32.95 20.78 -1.63
N GLY A 204 33.44 21.45 -0.57
CA GLY A 204 34.51 22.45 -0.67
C GLY A 204 34.05 23.88 -0.95
N GLY A 205 32.79 24.21 -0.64
CA GLY A 205 32.28 25.57 -0.48
C GLY A 205 31.97 26.34 -1.79
N ALA A 206 32.53 25.92 -2.91
CA ALA A 206 32.38 26.64 -4.19
C ALA A 206 31.01 26.48 -4.89
N PRO A 207 30.38 25.29 -4.97
CA PRO A 207 29.11 25.16 -5.67
C PRO A 207 27.95 25.66 -4.80
N THR A 208 27.05 26.43 -5.40
CA THR A 208 25.78 26.84 -4.76
C THR A 208 24.65 25.83 -4.96
N ALA A 209 24.85 24.87 -5.85
CA ALA A 209 23.96 23.74 -6.11
C ALA A 209 24.81 22.53 -6.52
N THR A 210 24.55 21.36 -5.94
CA THR A 210 25.22 20.12 -6.35
C THR A 210 24.35 18.91 -6.10
N LEU A 211 24.56 17.86 -6.90
CA LEU A 211 24.15 16.51 -6.53
C LEU A 211 25.22 15.92 -5.60
N TRP A 212 24.80 15.02 -4.72
CA TRP A 212 25.66 14.27 -3.83
C TRP A 212 25.25 12.80 -3.83
N SER A 213 26.21 11.93 -3.55
CA SER A 213 26.03 10.48 -3.44
C SER A 213 27.00 9.95 -2.41
N MET A 214 26.59 8.93 -1.68
CA MET A 214 27.41 8.25 -0.67
C MET A 214 27.57 6.77 -1.03
N ALA A 215 28.31 6.04 -0.19
CA ALA A 215 28.32 4.59 -0.29
C ALA A 215 26.89 4.03 -0.17
N ASP A 216 26.63 2.93 -0.88
CA ASP A 216 25.36 2.23 -0.77
C ASP A 216 25.14 1.76 0.68
N TRP A 217 23.92 1.92 1.16
CA TRP A 217 23.52 1.45 2.48
C TRP A 217 22.98 0.02 2.40
N LEU A 218 23.50 -0.85 3.25
CA LEU A 218 23.11 -2.26 3.33
C LEU A 218 22.44 -2.52 4.69
N PRO A 219 21.10 -2.36 4.81
CA PRO A 219 20.40 -2.74 6.04
C PRO A 219 20.45 -4.24 6.26
N THR A 220 20.73 -4.67 7.49
CA THR A 220 20.79 -6.10 7.87
C THR A 220 19.55 -6.59 8.59
N THR A 221 18.65 -5.68 8.98
CA THR A 221 17.42 -6.00 9.70
C THR A 221 16.23 -5.29 9.07
N GLY A 222 15.05 -5.92 9.16
CA GLY A 222 13.80 -5.26 8.79
C GLY A 222 13.40 -4.20 9.82
N GLY A 223 12.60 -3.24 9.40
CA GLY A 223 12.10 -2.18 10.27
C GLY A 223 12.01 -0.82 9.58
N THR A 224 11.64 0.19 10.35
CA THR A 224 11.60 1.58 9.88
C THR A 224 12.92 2.26 10.23
N TYR A 225 13.51 2.93 9.25
CA TYR A 225 14.73 3.72 9.40
C TYR A 225 14.47 5.17 9.02
N THR A 226 15.03 6.08 9.81
CA THR A 226 15.04 7.50 9.50
C THR A 226 16.41 7.88 8.95
N LEU A 227 16.45 8.25 7.68
CA LEU A 227 17.64 8.81 7.03
C LEU A 227 17.57 10.32 7.17
N THR A 228 18.64 10.95 7.67
CA THR A 228 18.73 12.40 7.82
C THR A 228 19.97 12.93 7.11
N ALA A 229 19.76 13.74 6.08
CA ALA A 229 20.82 14.47 5.42
C ALA A 229 21.04 15.82 6.11
N VAL A 230 22.30 16.18 6.33
CA VAL A 230 22.70 17.43 6.97
C VAL A 230 23.69 18.13 6.06
N MET A 231 23.27 19.23 5.43
CA MET A 231 24.17 20.10 4.70
C MET A 231 24.73 21.17 5.64
N THR A 232 26.04 21.40 5.60
CA THR A 232 26.66 22.59 6.21
C THR A 232 27.17 23.51 5.12
N ASN A 233 26.85 24.80 5.20
CA ASN A 233 27.33 25.81 4.24
C ASN A 233 28.65 26.48 4.67
N THR A 234 29.21 27.34 3.83
CA THR A 234 30.47 28.07 4.10
C THR A 234 30.41 29.02 5.30
N LEU A 235 29.19 29.37 5.75
CA LEU A 235 28.93 30.17 6.96
C LEU A 235 28.68 29.29 8.19
N ASN A 236 28.94 27.98 8.10
CA ASN A 236 28.72 27.00 9.16
C ASN A 236 27.25 26.91 9.64
N THR A 237 26.31 27.21 8.75
CA THR A 237 24.87 27.00 8.97
C THR A 237 24.49 25.62 8.48
N ALA A 238 23.73 24.89 9.29
CA ALA A 238 23.23 23.56 8.95
C ALA A 238 21.77 23.59 8.47
N VAL A 239 21.48 22.82 7.43
CA VAL A 239 20.12 22.56 6.93
C VAL A 239 19.91 21.06 6.84
N TYR A 240 18.68 20.62 7.10
CA TYR A 240 18.33 19.22 7.30
C TYR A 240 17.24 18.78 6.34
N ASP A 241 17.29 17.52 5.94
CA ASP A 241 16.16 16.79 5.37
C ASP A 241 16.12 15.39 5.96
N SER A 242 14.91 14.88 6.17
CA SER A 242 14.70 13.56 6.73
C SER A 242 13.61 12.80 5.97
N ILE A 243 13.88 11.53 5.72
CA ILE A 243 12.91 10.60 5.13
C ILE A 243 12.82 9.34 5.98
N ASN A 244 11.67 8.68 5.95
CA ASN A 244 11.53 7.32 6.47
C ASN A 244 11.64 6.32 5.33
N VAL A 245 12.30 5.20 5.61
CA VAL A 245 12.42 4.06 4.72
C VAL A 245 11.98 2.83 5.51
N HIS A 246 11.04 2.07 4.96
CA HIS A 246 10.57 0.82 5.57
C HIS A 246 11.27 -0.34 4.87
N ILE A 247 12.01 -1.13 5.63
CA ILE A 247 12.75 -2.29 5.14
C ILE A 247 12.00 -3.55 5.55
N LYS A 248 11.64 -4.35 4.56
CA LYS A 248 10.94 -5.62 4.69
C LYS A 248 11.88 -6.76 4.30
N ILE A 249 12.53 -7.34 5.30
CA ILE A 249 13.34 -8.55 5.09
C ILE A 249 12.39 -9.74 5.05
N GLN A 250 12.49 -10.53 3.99
CA GLN A 250 11.66 -11.69 3.76
C GLN A 250 12.21 -12.85 4.58
N ASN A 251 11.40 -13.37 5.50
CA ASN A 251 11.83 -14.41 6.44
C ASN A 251 11.11 -15.74 6.20
N CYS A 252 10.02 -15.72 5.43
CA CYS A 252 9.21 -16.88 5.13
C CYS A 252 9.17 -17.10 3.63
N PHE A 253 9.55 -18.30 3.19
CA PHE A 253 9.60 -18.67 1.78
C PHE A 253 8.90 -20.00 1.57
N THR A 254 8.26 -20.14 0.42
CA THR A 254 7.67 -21.40 0.00
C THR A 254 7.89 -21.71 -1.46
N GLU A 255 7.98 -22.99 -1.76
CA GLU A 255 7.96 -23.56 -3.11
C GLU A 255 6.88 -24.66 -3.15
N TYR A 256 6.08 -24.72 -4.21
CA TYR A 256 4.97 -25.66 -4.35
C TYR A 256 4.88 -26.32 -5.72
N ASP A 257 5.53 -25.78 -6.75
CA ASP A 257 5.38 -26.27 -8.13
C ASP A 257 6.52 -27.20 -8.61
N GLY A 258 7.62 -27.28 -7.86
CA GLY A 258 8.74 -28.18 -8.12
C GLY A 258 9.86 -27.59 -8.98
N ASP A 259 9.81 -26.31 -9.34
CA ASP A 259 10.78 -25.67 -10.24
C ASP A 259 12.11 -25.27 -9.57
N THR A 260 12.24 -25.48 -8.26
CA THR A 260 13.40 -25.12 -7.42
C THR A 260 13.64 -23.62 -7.23
N LEU A 261 12.63 -22.78 -7.47
CA LEU A 261 12.61 -21.37 -7.12
C LEU A 261 11.55 -21.11 -6.04
N ALA A 262 11.73 -20.06 -5.24
CA ALA A 262 10.70 -19.68 -4.28
C ALA A 262 9.49 -19.08 -5.03
N ASP A 263 8.31 -19.67 -4.86
CA ASP A 263 7.05 -19.21 -5.46
C ASP A 263 6.47 -18.01 -4.70
N PHE A 264 6.57 -18.06 -3.36
CA PHE A 264 6.10 -17.00 -2.48
C PHE A 264 7.15 -16.68 -1.43
N ALA A 265 7.28 -15.39 -1.12
CA ALA A 265 8.07 -14.86 -0.03
C ALA A 265 7.24 -13.81 0.74
N SER A 266 7.31 -13.85 2.07
CA SER A 266 6.71 -12.85 2.96
C SER A 266 7.61 -12.58 4.17
N GLU A 267 7.40 -11.43 4.82
CA GLU A 267 7.96 -11.13 6.15
C GLU A 267 7.37 -12.04 7.24
N ASP A 268 6.20 -12.59 6.96
CA ASP A 268 5.33 -13.32 7.89
C ASP A 268 4.81 -14.62 7.26
N ALA A 269 3.91 -15.31 7.94
CA ALA A 269 3.33 -16.57 7.51
C ALA A 269 2.45 -16.52 6.24
N ARG A 270 2.21 -15.34 5.64
CA ARG A 270 1.38 -15.23 4.43
C ARG A 270 1.91 -16.01 3.24
N ALA A 271 3.22 -16.13 3.08
CA ALA A 271 3.80 -16.95 2.02
C ALA A 271 3.31 -18.41 2.10
N VAL A 272 3.19 -18.96 3.31
CA VAL A 272 2.69 -20.33 3.52
C VAL A 272 1.23 -20.46 3.12
N GLN A 273 0.38 -19.51 3.51
CA GLN A 273 -1.03 -19.57 3.13
C GLN A 273 -1.23 -19.39 1.62
N TRP A 274 -0.51 -18.47 0.98
CA TRP A 274 -0.57 -18.29 -0.47
C TRP A 274 -0.17 -19.57 -1.20
N ALA A 275 0.88 -20.26 -0.75
CA ALA A 275 1.26 -21.56 -1.30
C ALA A 275 0.16 -22.62 -1.08
N VAL A 276 -0.43 -22.68 0.11
CA VAL A 276 -1.55 -23.60 0.40
C VAL A 276 -2.73 -23.34 -0.52
N ASP A 277 -3.10 -22.08 -0.72
CA ASP A 277 -4.24 -21.71 -1.55
C ASP A 277 -3.97 -22.02 -3.03
N ALA A 278 -2.75 -21.76 -3.51
CA ALA A 278 -2.34 -22.00 -4.90
C ALA A 278 -2.11 -23.48 -5.24
N ALA A 279 -1.56 -24.28 -4.32
CA ALA A 279 -1.10 -25.63 -4.61
C ALA A 279 -2.24 -26.60 -5.00
N PRO A 280 -2.06 -27.48 -6.01
CA PRO A 280 -3.00 -28.54 -6.30
C PRO A 280 -3.22 -29.52 -5.14
N VAL A 281 -4.36 -30.23 -5.14
CA VAL A 281 -4.62 -31.29 -4.15
C VAL A 281 -3.57 -32.40 -4.31
N GLY A 282 -2.96 -32.80 -3.20
CA GLY A 282 -1.93 -33.83 -3.12
C GLY A 282 -0.50 -33.30 -3.27
N SER A 283 -0.32 -32.01 -3.53
CA SER A 283 1.00 -31.39 -3.67
C SER A 283 1.77 -31.33 -2.35
N THR A 284 3.09 -31.21 -2.49
CA THR A 284 4.01 -30.89 -1.41
C THR A 284 4.37 -29.41 -1.49
N ILE A 285 4.23 -28.69 -0.38
CA ILE A 285 4.72 -27.34 -0.21
C ILE A 285 5.96 -27.43 0.66
N LYS A 286 7.07 -26.95 0.12
CA LYS A 286 8.35 -26.80 0.80
C LYS A 286 8.39 -25.43 1.45
N ILE A 287 8.89 -25.36 2.68
CA ILE A 287 8.92 -24.13 3.48
C ILE A 287 10.35 -23.90 3.98
N ALA A 288 10.79 -22.64 3.91
CA ALA A 288 12.08 -22.19 4.44
C ALA A 288 11.92 -20.96 5.33
N GLY A 289 12.78 -20.86 6.34
CA GLY A 289 12.88 -19.71 7.24
C GLY A 289 11.85 -19.67 8.39
N THR A 290 11.62 -18.47 8.91
CA THR A 290 10.75 -18.19 10.05
C THR A 290 9.48 -17.49 9.58
N CYS A 291 8.38 -18.23 9.58
CA CYS A 291 7.05 -17.80 9.16
C CYS A 291 6.20 -17.49 10.40
N VAL A 292 6.28 -16.23 10.85
CA VAL A 292 5.60 -15.74 12.06
C VAL A 292 4.26 -15.09 11.68
N GLY A 293 3.27 -15.16 12.56
CA GLY A 293 2.00 -14.45 12.45
C GLY A 293 0.80 -15.34 12.16
N VAL A 294 -0.37 -14.71 12.06
CA VAL A 294 -1.66 -15.37 11.82
C VAL A 294 -2.46 -14.63 10.75
N GLN A 295 -3.36 -15.36 10.11
CA GLN A 295 -4.36 -14.84 9.19
C GLN A 295 -5.76 -15.22 9.69
N GLY A 296 -6.72 -14.33 9.45
CA GLY A 296 -8.13 -14.61 9.73
C GLY A 296 -8.73 -15.49 8.63
N ASN A 297 -9.20 -16.68 9.00
CA ASN A 297 -10.05 -17.51 8.13
C ASN A 297 -11.42 -17.68 8.79
N GLY A 298 -12.29 -16.69 8.56
CA GLY A 298 -13.58 -16.59 9.26
C GLY A 298 -13.39 -16.29 10.75
N ALA A 299 -13.89 -17.17 11.63
CA ALA A 299 -13.87 -16.97 13.08
C ALA A 299 -12.58 -17.49 13.76
N ILE A 300 -11.62 -18.01 13.00
CA ILE A 300 -10.39 -18.60 13.54
C ILE A 300 -9.17 -17.84 13.00
N THR A 301 -8.27 -17.48 13.91
CA THR A 301 -6.92 -16.99 13.59
C THR A 301 -5.92 -18.13 13.63
N GLN A 302 -5.20 -18.33 12.52
CA GLN A 302 -4.12 -19.31 12.45
C GLN A 302 -2.98 -18.90 11.51
N THR A 303 -1.78 -19.46 11.72
CA THR A 303 -0.62 -19.26 10.84
C THR A 303 -0.86 -19.83 9.44
N VAL A 304 -1.44 -21.04 9.36
CA VAL A 304 -1.85 -21.67 8.10
C VAL A 304 -3.11 -22.53 8.25
N ALA A 305 -4.03 -22.38 7.31
CA ALA A 305 -5.29 -23.11 7.20
C ALA A 305 -5.24 -24.10 6.01
N ILE A 306 -5.25 -25.40 6.30
CA ILE A 306 -5.17 -26.46 5.29
C ILE A 306 -6.58 -26.97 4.97
N SER A 307 -7.17 -26.48 3.88
CA SER A 307 -8.53 -26.84 3.44
C SER A 307 -8.59 -28.04 2.49
N LYS A 308 -7.43 -28.55 2.03
CA LYS A 308 -7.29 -29.65 1.08
C LYS A 308 -6.10 -30.53 1.41
N SER A 309 -6.07 -31.76 0.89
CA SER A 309 -4.97 -32.70 1.15
C SER A 309 -3.66 -32.16 0.59
N LEU A 310 -2.72 -31.80 1.46
CA LEU A 310 -1.40 -31.26 1.11
C LEU A 310 -0.34 -31.84 2.05
N THR A 311 0.92 -31.78 1.65
CA THR A 311 2.07 -32.08 2.50
C THR A 311 2.88 -30.80 2.73
N LEU A 312 3.08 -30.38 3.97
CA LEU A 312 4.00 -29.28 4.29
C LEU A 312 5.33 -29.87 4.79
N ILE A 313 6.46 -29.41 4.23
CA ILE A 313 7.79 -29.89 4.61
C ILE A 313 8.70 -28.68 4.85
N GLY A 314 9.27 -28.58 6.06
CA GLY A 314 10.31 -27.62 6.39
C GLY A 314 11.72 -28.15 6.09
N GLY A 315 12.75 -27.42 6.50
CA GLY A 315 14.14 -27.83 6.33
C GLY A 315 14.81 -27.31 5.07
N TYR A 316 14.21 -26.36 4.35
CA TYR A 316 14.77 -25.87 3.09
C TYR A 316 15.54 -24.57 3.28
N LYS A 317 16.44 -24.31 2.33
CA LYS A 317 17.30 -23.13 2.33
C LYS A 317 16.58 -21.95 1.65
N PRO A 318 16.42 -20.79 2.33
CA PRO A 318 15.70 -19.64 1.77
C PRO A 318 16.21 -19.09 0.43
N ASP A 319 17.49 -19.31 0.10
CA ASP A 319 18.18 -18.74 -1.08
C ASP A 319 18.35 -19.75 -2.23
N GLY A 320 17.51 -20.79 -2.30
CA GLY A 320 17.29 -21.56 -3.55
C GLY A 320 17.64 -23.05 -3.56
N ASP A 321 18.11 -23.64 -2.45
CA ASP A 321 18.19 -25.12 -2.37
C ASP A 321 16.87 -25.70 -1.86
N TRP A 322 15.98 -25.96 -2.82
CA TRP A 322 14.66 -26.59 -2.62
C TRP A 322 14.67 -28.08 -2.96
N ALA A 323 15.83 -28.67 -3.25
CA ALA A 323 15.93 -30.07 -3.65
C ALA A 323 16.00 -31.00 -2.43
N THR A 324 16.67 -30.57 -1.36
CA THR A 324 16.94 -31.42 -0.18
C THR A 324 16.48 -30.73 1.09
N SER A 325 15.55 -31.37 1.83
CA SER A 325 15.21 -30.94 3.18
C SER A 325 16.31 -31.35 4.17
N GLN A 326 16.83 -30.38 4.91
CA GLN A 326 17.86 -30.50 5.93
C GLN A 326 17.42 -29.77 7.22
N PRO A 327 16.44 -30.30 7.97
CA PRO A 327 15.87 -29.62 9.14
C PRO A 327 16.88 -29.35 10.27
N ASP A 328 17.97 -30.11 10.33
CA ASP A 328 19.04 -29.89 11.30
C ASP A 328 19.95 -28.69 10.94
N VAL A 329 19.93 -28.24 9.68
CA VAL A 329 20.77 -27.14 9.16
C VAL A 329 19.94 -25.89 8.90
N TYR A 330 18.77 -26.06 8.30
CA TYR A 330 17.86 -24.97 7.96
C TYR A 330 16.57 -25.13 8.78
N GLU A 331 16.57 -24.56 9.98
CA GLU A 331 15.38 -24.59 10.82
C GLU A 331 14.21 -23.88 10.14
N THR A 332 13.05 -24.54 10.10
CA THR A 332 11.79 -23.93 9.68
C THR A 332 10.90 -23.72 10.89
N VAL A 333 10.48 -22.48 11.11
CA VAL A 333 9.62 -22.11 12.24
C VAL A 333 8.30 -21.61 11.68
N LEU A 334 7.20 -22.26 12.07
CA LEU A 334 5.85 -21.71 11.92
C LEU A 334 5.39 -21.25 13.30
N ASP A 335 5.15 -19.96 13.46
CA ASP A 335 4.80 -19.38 14.77
C ASP A 335 3.56 -18.49 14.65
N ALA A 336 2.57 -18.71 15.52
CA ALA A 336 1.38 -17.88 15.60
C ALA A 336 1.61 -16.59 16.40
N ASP A 337 2.80 -16.40 17.00
CA ASP A 337 3.17 -15.26 17.84
C ASP A 337 2.20 -15.05 19.02
N GLY A 338 1.66 -16.15 19.55
CA GLY A 338 0.64 -16.13 20.60
C GLY A 338 -0.77 -15.67 20.17
N ASN A 339 -0.98 -15.35 18.89
CA ASN A 339 -2.22 -14.77 18.36
C ASN A 339 -3.21 -15.80 17.79
N GLY A 340 -2.90 -17.10 17.85
CA GLY A 340 -3.77 -18.13 17.28
C GLY A 340 -3.17 -19.53 17.28
N ARG A 341 -3.65 -20.36 16.36
CA ARG A 341 -3.13 -21.72 16.12
C ARG A 341 -2.06 -21.70 15.03
N VAL A 342 -1.14 -22.65 15.04
CA VAL A 342 -0.11 -22.73 14.00
C VAL A 342 -0.67 -23.39 12.73
N VAL A 343 -1.09 -24.65 12.80
CA VAL A 343 -1.66 -25.39 11.66
C VAL A 343 -3.06 -25.89 12.02
N THR A 344 -4.02 -25.74 11.11
CA THR A 344 -5.39 -26.29 11.24
C THR A 344 -5.87 -26.91 9.94
#